data_AF-A0A2R3J4U3-F1
#
_entry.id   AF-A0A2R3J4U3-F1
#
_cell.length_a   1.000
_cell.length_b   1.000
_cell.length_c   1.000
_cell.angle_alpha   90.00
_cell.angle_beta   90.00
_cell.angle_gamma   90.00
#
_symmetry.space_group_name_H-M   'P 1'
#
loop_
_entity.id
_entity.type
_entity.pdbx_description
1 polymer ?
#
loop_
_entity_poly.entity_id
_entity_poly.type
_entity_poly.pdbx_seq_one_letter_code
_entity_poly.pdbx_strand_id
1 'polypeptide(L)'
;MALDFSFQLPTHVSINSRSPALVRAEEDDQVQAPSKRSAGAELGDMVVDDRVLSQGITTWRSLIDFAIRTGHTELYESEDGRQGLRRPGFRYAPISRLPERAPEYVKDVLTGRLASYLEQKKLHLTSARVAADDTFKAQVVLDGSTFQISIFEGRKLDSTWSFKLMDLPRTPGLKADDEEAQQAFVAKRIKRIQREGRIAGGDARLISKAVIRAVESILKNIEVSK
;
A
#
# COMPACT_ATOMS: atom_id res chain seq x y z
N MET A 1 21.59 42.31 -10.97
CA MET A 1 22.84 42.46 -10.20
C MET A 1 23.05 41.17 -9.43
N ALA A 2 24.15 40.50 -9.76
CA ALA A 2 24.60 39.27 -9.13
C ALA A 2 25.40 39.57 -7.86
N LEU A 3 25.37 38.66 -6.90
CA LEU A 3 26.56 38.28 -6.15
C LEU A 3 26.60 36.76 -6.08
N ASP A 4 27.43 36.21 -6.97
CA ASP A 4 28.06 34.90 -6.91
C ASP A 4 29.38 35.11 -6.17
N PHE A 5 29.62 34.33 -5.11
CA PHE A 5 30.97 33.98 -4.70
C PHE A 5 30.99 32.52 -4.30
N SER A 6 31.60 31.78 -5.20
CA SER A 6 31.82 30.36 -5.25
C SER A 6 33.00 29.92 -4.38
N PHE A 7 32.88 28.68 -3.87
CA PHE A 7 33.93 27.68 -3.62
C PHE A 7 34.94 27.84 -2.45
N GLN A 8 34.83 26.88 -1.52
CA GLN A 8 35.88 25.85 -1.31
C GLN A 8 35.30 24.60 -0.59
N LEU A 9 35.19 23.49 -1.33
CA LEU A 9 35.38 22.11 -0.86
C LEU A 9 36.91 21.83 -0.88
N PRO A 10 37.50 20.86 -0.14
CA PRO A 10 36.97 19.52 0.13
C PRO A 10 37.18 19.02 1.59
N THR A 11 36.42 18.06 2.10
CA THR A 11 36.76 16.64 1.96
C THR A 11 35.63 15.78 2.51
N HIS A 12 35.33 14.73 1.75
CA HIS A 12 34.55 13.55 2.13
C HIS A 12 34.79 13.10 3.57
N VAL A 13 33.72 12.92 4.33
CA VAL A 13 33.63 11.83 5.31
C VAL A 13 32.44 10.95 4.89
N SER A 14 32.69 10.09 3.90
CA SER A 14 31.85 8.93 3.66
C SER A 14 32.17 7.89 4.73
N ILE A 15 31.21 7.58 5.59
CA ILE A 15 31.18 6.29 6.29
C ILE A 15 30.09 5.47 5.61
N ASN A 16 30.49 4.80 4.53
CA ASN A 16 29.96 3.51 4.14
C ASN A 16 31.01 2.85 3.25
N SER A 17 31.90 2.11 3.90
CA SER A 17 32.93 1.30 3.25
C SER A 17 32.25 0.16 2.49
N ARG A 18 32.13 0.32 1.18
CA ARG A 18 32.19 -0.81 0.24
C ARG A 18 33.19 -0.44 -0.85
N SER A 19 34.32 -1.13 -0.84
CA SER A 19 35.41 -0.95 -1.79
C SER A 19 34.95 -1.23 -3.24
N PRO A 20 35.57 -0.57 -4.23
CA PRO A 20 35.09 -0.56 -5.60
C PRO A 20 35.72 -1.67 -6.44
N ALA A 21 34.94 -2.26 -7.34
CA ALA A 21 35.44 -2.90 -8.55
C ALA A 21 34.81 -2.21 -9.75
N LEU A 22 35.69 -1.72 -10.62
CA LEU A 22 35.45 -0.89 -11.80
C LEU A 22 34.69 -1.64 -12.92
N VAL A 23 33.71 -0.92 -13.47
CA VAL A 23 33.41 -0.73 -14.91
C VAL A 23 32.94 -1.95 -15.72
N ARG A 24 31.65 -1.92 -16.08
CA ARG A 24 31.23 -1.61 -17.47
C ARG A 24 29.75 -1.25 -17.52
N ALA A 25 29.47 -0.26 -18.35
CA ALA A 25 28.15 0.17 -18.74
C ALA A 25 27.44 -0.97 -19.47
N GLU A 26 26.19 -1.23 -19.07
CA GLU A 26 25.11 -1.63 -19.94
C GLU A 26 23.81 -1.33 -19.18
N GLU A 27 22.92 -0.62 -19.88
CA GLU A 27 21.55 -0.35 -19.48
C GLU A 27 20.87 -1.69 -19.19
N ASP A 28 20.42 -1.87 -17.96
CA ASP A 28 19.37 -2.84 -17.70
C ASP A 28 18.43 -2.26 -16.66
N ASP A 29 17.19 -2.17 -17.12
CA ASP A 29 15.96 -1.85 -16.43
C ASP A 29 15.83 -2.79 -15.22
N GLN A 30 16.52 -2.46 -14.11
CA GLN A 30 16.40 -3.20 -12.86
C GLN A 30 15.05 -2.87 -12.24
N VAL A 31 14.04 -3.58 -12.72
CA VAL A 31 12.87 -3.96 -11.94
C VAL A 31 13.41 -4.50 -10.62
N GLN A 32 13.35 -3.68 -9.57
CA GLN A 32 13.74 -4.02 -8.21
C GLN A 32 13.13 -5.39 -7.89
N ALA A 33 13.99 -6.40 -7.77
CA ALA A 33 13.56 -7.72 -7.37
C ALA A 33 12.79 -7.59 -6.04
N PRO A 34 11.61 -8.23 -5.88
CA PRO A 34 10.87 -8.11 -4.64
C PRO A 34 11.77 -8.60 -3.50
N SER A 35 12.11 -7.69 -2.60
CA SER A 35 12.91 -8.02 -1.43
C SER A 35 12.17 -9.13 -0.67
N LYS A 36 12.82 -10.29 -0.51
CA LYS A 36 12.23 -11.48 0.16
C LYS A 36 11.88 -11.24 1.64
N ARG A 37 12.20 -10.05 2.17
CA ARG A 37 12.09 -9.67 3.58
C ARG A 37 10.95 -8.67 3.73
N SER A 38 10.16 -8.76 4.80
CA SER A 38 9.06 -7.82 5.04
C SER A 38 9.58 -6.41 5.31
N ALA A 39 8.81 -5.39 4.94
CA ALA A 39 9.16 -3.99 5.18
C ALA A 39 9.46 -3.73 6.67
N GLY A 40 8.66 -4.31 7.57
CA GLY A 40 8.88 -4.19 9.01
C GLY A 40 10.18 -4.80 9.51
N ALA A 41 10.68 -5.87 8.89
CA ALA A 41 11.97 -6.45 9.26
C ALA A 41 13.14 -5.55 8.81
N GLU A 42 13.04 -4.98 7.61
CA GLU A 42 14.04 -4.06 7.08
C GLU A 42 14.14 -2.77 7.92
N LEU A 43 13.00 -2.18 8.25
CA LEU A 43 12.91 -0.99 9.12
C LEU A 43 13.33 -1.28 10.57
N GLY A 44 13.28 -2.54 10.99
CA GLY A 44 13.75 -2.98 12.30
C GLY A 44 15.28 -2.95 12.42
N ASP A 45 15.99 -3.11 11.29
CA ASP A 45 17.45 -3.09 11.25
C ASP A 45 18.01 -1.65 11.08
N MET A 46 17.17 -0.70 10.66
CA MET A 46 17.58 0.68 10.42
C MET A 46 17.46 1.55 11.68
N VAL A 47 18.61 2.02 12.19
CA VAL A 47 18.69 2.92 13.35
C VAL A 47 18.41 4.38 12.93
N VAL A 48 17.75 5.13 13.81
CA VAL A 48 17.45 6.56 13.67
C VAL A 48 17.60 7.26 15.03
N ASP A 49 18.24 8.43 15.05
CA ASP A 49 18.22 9.34 16.21
C ASP A 49 17.01 10.27 16.08
N ASP A 50 15.90 9.90 16.73
CA ASP A 50 14.69 10.70 16.71
C ASP A 50 14.65 11.71 17.85
N ARG A 51 14.91 12.96 17.49
CA ARG A 51 14.75 14.11 18.36
C ARG A 51 13.40 14.80 18.20
N VAL A 52 12.65 14.48 17.15
CA VAL A 52 11.41 15.19 16.80
C VAL A 52 10.23 14.64 17.61
N LEU A 53 10.15 13.31 17.76
CA LEU A 53 9.16 12.66 18.62
C LEU A 53 9.74 12.23 19.99
N SER A 54 10.95 12.71 20.30
CA SER A 54 11.65 12.50 21.58
C SER A 54 11.84 11.01 21.94
N GLN A 55 12.03 10.14 20.93
CA GLN A 55 12.36 8.73 21.17
C GLN A 55 13.85 8.48 21.42
N GLY A 56 14.72 9.43 21.07
CA GLY A 56 16.17 9.26 21.10
C GLY A 56 16.64 8.27 20.03
N ILE A 57 17.73 7.54 20.30
CA ILE A 57 18.24 6.52 19.39
C ILE A 57 17.33 5.30 19.42
N THR A 58 16.68 5.01 18.30
CA THR A 58 15.72 3.92 18.13
C THR A 58 15.80 3.32 16.72
N THR A 59 14.87 2.45 16.35
CA THR A 59 14.74 1.91 14.98
C THR A 59 13.61 2.61 14.23
N TRP A 60 13.70 2.67 12.90
CA TRP A 60 12.65 3.26 12.07
C TRP A 60 11.30 2.59 12.30
N ARG A 61 11.28 1.26 12.47
CA ARG A 61 10.05 0.53 12.83
C ARG A 61 9.44 1.08 14.13
N SER A 62 10.24 1.20 15.19
CA SER A 62 9.78 1.64 16.51
C SER A 62 9.30 3.09 16.49
N LEU A 63 10.00 3.95 15.75
CA LEU A 63 9.61 5.35 15.53
C LEU A 63 8.25 5.44 14.83
N ILE A 64 8.05 4.65 13.76
CA ILE A 64 6.78 4.62 13.01
C ILE A 64 5.65 4.08 13.90
N ASP A 65 5.87 2.98 14.62
CA ASP A 65 4.88 2.41 15.53
C ASP A 65 4.47 3.41 16.62
N PHE A 66 5.43 4.19 17.14
CA PHE A 66 5.19 5.30 18.07
C PHE A 66 4.40 6.44 17.41
N ALA A 67 4.78 6.86 16.21
CA ALA A 67 4.09 7.91 15.46
C ALA A 67 2.62 7.53 15.20
N ILE A 68 2.36 6.31 14.73
CA ILE A 68 1.00 5.80 14.49
C ILE A 68 0.20 5.73 15.80
N ARG A 69 0.82 5.29 16.91
CA ARG A 69 0.18 5.27 18.24
C ARG A 69 -0.17 6.67 18.75
N THR A 70 0.60 7.69 18.37
CA THR A 70 0.35 9.10 18.72
C THR A 70 -0.51 9.85 17.69
N GLY A 71 -1.12 9.13 16.75
CA GLY A 71 -2.12 9.66 15.80
C GLY A 71 -1.58 10.10 14.44
N HIS A 72 -0.32 9.78 14.11
CA HIS A 72 0.25 10.07 12.79
C HIS A 72 -0.06 8.92 11.83
N THR A 73 -1.10 9.08 11.02
CA THR A 73 -1.64 8.02 10.16
C THR A 73 -1.80 8.47 8.70
N GLU A 74 -1.47 9.71 8.37
CA GLU A 74 -1.60 10.24 7.01
C GLU A 74 -0.23 10.21 6.32
N LEU A 75 -0.15 9.47 5.21
CA LEU A 75 0.97 9.54 4.28
C LEU A 75 0.74 10.71 3.32
N TYR A 76 1.77 11.55 3.14
CA TYR A 76 1.72 12.68 2.22
C TYR A 76 2.99 12.72 1.37
N GLU A 77 2.90 13.31 0.19
CA GLU A 77 4.06 13.51 -0.68
C GLU A 77 4.89 14.71 -0.18
N SER A 78 6.16 14.44 0.13
CA SER A 78 7.14 15.45 0.52
C SER A 78 7.78 16.07 -0.72
N GLU A 79 8.42 17.23 -0.56
CA GLU A 79 9.03 18.02 -1.64
C GLU A 79 10.06 17.25 -2.48
N ASP A 80 10.70 16.23 -1.90
CA ASP A 80 11.73 15.42 -2.57
C ASP A 80 11.16 14.19 -3.29
N GLY A 81 9.85 14.12 -3.51
CA GLY A 81 9.16 12.97 -4.13
C GLY A 81 9.09 11.73 -3.24
N ARG A 82 9.53 11.82 -1.98
CA ARG A 82 9.37 10.77 -0.95
C ARG A 82 8.12 11.01 -0.13
N GLN A 83 7.58 9.95 0.47
CA GLN A 83 6.45 10.11 1.37
C GLN A 83 6.90 10.45 2.80
N GLY A 84 6.15 11.33 3.47
CA GLY A 84 6.26 11.61 4.90
C GLY A 84 5.05 11.08 5.67
N LEU A 85 5.11 11.14 7.01
CA LEU A 85 4.04 10.74 7.91
C LEU A 85 3.60 11.90 8.81
N ARG A 86 2.31 12.20 8.80
CA ARG A 86 1.72 13.29 9.59
C ARG A 86 0.38 12.92 10.23
N ARG A 87 -0.14 13.83 11.05
CA ARG A 87 -1.51 13.71 11.58
C ARG A 87 -2.51 14.14 10.51
N PRO A 88 -3.65 13.43 10.37
CA PRO A 88 -4.71 13.82 9.44
C PRO A 88 -5.11 15.29 9.59
N GLY A 89 -5.05 16.05 8.49
CA GLY A 89 -5.49 17.45 8.44
C GLY A 89 -4.49 18.47 9.00
N PHE A 90 -3.32 18.03 9.49
CA PHE A 90 -2.25 18.93 9.92
C PHE A 90 -1.28 19.19 8.77
N ARG A 91 -0.77 20.43 8.67
CA ARG A 91 0.28 20.77 7.70
C ARG A 91 1.66 20.33 8.16
N TYR A 92 1.90 20.33 9.47
CA TYR A 92 3.18 19.94 10.04
C TYR A 92 3.32 18.42 10.10
N ALA A 93 4.49 17.93 9.67
CA ALA A 93 4.84 16.52 9.66
C ALA A 93 6.08 16.29 10.52
N PRO A 94 5.98 15.57 11.65
CA PRO A 94 7.15 15.27 12.46
C PRO A 94 8.12 14.31 11.78
N ILE A 95 7.63 13.51 10.83
CA ILE A 95 8.47 12.65 9.98
C ILE A 95 8.28 13.11 8.54
N SER A 96 9.15 14.02 8.10
CA SER A 96 9.06 14.60 6.77
C SER A 96 9.45 13.63 5.65
N ARG A 97 10.37 12.71 5.94
CA ARG A 97 10.89 11.75 4.97
C ARG A 97 10.91 10.36 5.59
N LEU A 98 10.12 9.47 5.03
CA LEU A 98 10.17 8.06 5.35
C LEU A 98 11.26 7.35 4.52
N PRO A 99 11.89 6.29 5.06
CA PRO A 99 12.63 5.32 4.26
C PRO A 99 11.76 4.74 3.15
N GLU A 100 12.39 4.25 2.08
CA GLU A 100 11.71 3.78 0.86
C GLU A 100 10.56 2.81 1.14
N ARG A 101 10.76 1.83 2.02
CA ARG A 101 9.73 0.81 2.37
C ARG A 101 8.85 1.13 3.56
N ALA A 102 9.07 2.26 4.23
CA ALA A 102 8.24 2.66 5.35
C ALA A 102 6.78 2.96 4.99
N PRO A 103 6.44 3.53 3.82
CA PRO A 103 5.05 3.69 3.42
C PRO A 103 4.28 2.37 3.33
N GLU A 104 4.89 1.33 2.75
CA GLU A 104 4.34 -0.03 2.71
C GLU A 104 4.02 -0.53 4.13
N TYR A 105 4.98 -0.40 5.06
CA TYR A 105 4.80 -0.80 6.46
C TYR A 105 3.71 0.00 7.18
N VAL A 106 3.63 1.32 6.97
CA VAL A 106 2.56 2.17 7.54
C VAL A 106 1.20 1.67 7.06
N LYS A 107 1.04 1.44 5.74
CA LYS A 107 -0.20 0.92 5.16
C LYS A 107 -0.56 -0.45 5.74
N ASP A 108 0.42 -1.35 5.93
CA ASP A 108 0.21 -2.67 6.56
C ASP A 108 -0.30 -2.55 7.99
N VAL A 109 0.34 -1.72 8.83
CA VAL A 109 -0.05 -1.55 10.23
C VAL A 109 -1.46 -0.96 10.34
N LEU A 110 -1.76 0.07 9.56
CA LEU A 110 -3.09 0.70 9.55
C LEU A 110 -4.17 -0.26 9.06
N THR A 111 -3.88 -1.03 8.01
CA THR A 111 -4.82 -2.01 7.49
C THR A 111 -5.03 -3.17 8.47
N GLY A 112 -3.98 -3.61 9.16
CA GLY A 112 -4.08 -4.62 10.22
C GLY A 112 -4.98 -4.15 11.37
N ARG A 113 -4.84 -2.90 11.81
CA ARG A 113 -5.75 -2.30 12.80
C ARG A 113 -7.20 -2.26 12.32
N LEU A 114 -7.41 -1.90 11.05
CA LEU A 114 -8.74 -1.91 10.44
C LEU A 114 -9.31 -3.34 10.41
N ALA A 115 -8.54 -4.33 9.95
CA ALA A 115 -8.96 -5.73 9.92
C ALA A 115 -9.39 -6.23 11.30
N SER A 116 -8.58 -5.99 12.34
CA SER A 116 -8.92 -6.34 13.72
C SER A 116 -10.21 -5.64 14.20
N TYR A 117 -10.38 -4.36 13.87
CA TYR A 117 -11.61 -3.63 14.20
C TYR A 117 -12.84 -4.25 13.54
N LEU A 118 -12.75 -4.57 12.25
CA LEU A 118 -13.85 -5.17 11.49
C LEU A 118 -14.23 -6.55 12.04
N GLU A 119 -13.26 -7.38 12.42
CA GLU A 119 -13.47 -8.69 13.05
C GLU A 119 -14.13 -8.55 14.43
N GLN A 120 -13.65 -7.63 15.27
CA GLN A 120 -14.22 -7.39 16.61
C GLN A 120 -15.66 -6.91 16.54
N LYS A 121 -15.98 -6.03 15.58
CA LYS A 121 -17.33 -5.50 15.39
C LYS A 121 -18.25 -6.44 14.61
N LYS A 122 -17.72 -7.54 14.04
CA LYS A 122 -18.45 -8.47 13.18
C LYS A 122 -19.27 -7.74 12.11
N LEU A 123 -18.65 -6.73 11.50
CA LEU A 123 -19.34 -5.88 10.53
C LEU A 123 -19.69 -6.71 9.30
N HIS A 124 -20.93 -6.53 8.84
CA HIS A 124 -21.44 -7.13 7.63
C HIS A 124 -21.93 -6.02 6.71
N LEU A 125 -21.19 -5.76 5.62
CA LEU A 125 -21.49 -4.68 4.68
C LEU A 125 -21.52 -5.21 3.25
N THR A 126 -22.48 -4.76 2.47
CA THR A 126 -22.66 -5.21 1.08
C THR A 126 -22.53 -4.03 0.13
N SER A 127 -21.70 -4.17 -0.90
CA SER A 127 -21.63 -3.20 -1.98
C SER A 127 -22.87 -3.26 -2.87
N ALA A 128 -23.13 -2.16 -3.57
CA ALA A 128 -23.94 -2.22 -4.78
C ALA A 128 -23.28 -3.16 -5.82
N ARG A 129 -24.07 -3.63 -6.79
CA ARG A 129 -23.53 -4.33 -7.96
C ARG A 129 -22.83 -3.33 -8.86
N VAL A 130 -21.52 -3.49 -9.01
CA VAL A 130 -20.67 -2.65 -9.86
C VAL A 130 -20.52 -3.33 -11.21
N ALA A 131 -20.86 -2.64 -12.29
CA ALA A 131 -20.68 -3.16 -13.65
C ALA A 131 -19.18 -3.24 -14.01
N ALA A 132 -18.77 -4.39 -14.54
CA ALA A 132 -17.46 -4.57 -15.16
C ALA A 132 -17.56 -4.23 -16.66
N ASP A 133 -18.59 -4.74 -17.31
CA ASP A 133 -19.01 -4.45 -18.68
C ASP A 133 -20.55 -4.60 -18.78
N ASP A 134 -21.10 -4.67 -19.99
CA ASP A 134 -22.55 -4.80 -20.22
C ASP A 134 -23.11 -6.15 -19.74
N THR A 135 -22.25 -7.17 -19.63
CA THR A 135 -22.62 -8.54 -19.29
C THR A 135 -22.33 -8.85 -17.82
N PHE A 136 -21.14 -8.49 -17.34
CA PHE A 136 -20.62 -8.90 -16.04
C PHE A 136 -20.76 -7.82 -14.98
N LYS A 137 -21.19 -8.22 -13.79
CA LYS A 137 -21.29 -7.36 -12.61
C LYS A 137 -20.61 -8.01 -11.41
N ALA A 138 -19.89 -7.21 -10.64
CA ALA A 138 -19.27 -7.63 -9.38
C ALA A 138 -20.10 -7.12 -8.20
N GLN A 139 -20.28 -7.97 -7.20
CA GLN A 139 -20.77 -7.59 -5.88
C GLN A 139 -19.76 -8.05 -4.84
N VAL A 140 -19.58 -7.23 -3.81
CA VAL A 140 -18.68 -7.54 -2.71
C VAL A 140 -19.48 -7.48 -1.42
N VAL A 141 -19.27 -8.46 -0.56
CA VAL A 141 -19.79 -8.50 0.80
C VAL A 141 -18.58 -8.58 1.72
N LEU A 142 -18.46 -7.65 2.66
CA LEU A 142 -17.49 -7.68 3.73
C LEU A 142 -18.13 -8.37 4.94
N ASP A 143 -17.50 -9.43 5.41
CA ASP A 143 -17.86 -10.14 6.65
C ASP A 143 -16.62 -10.21 7.56
N GLY A 144 -16.64 -9.43 8.64
CA GLY A 144 -15.44 -9.19 9.45
C GLY A 144 -14.34 -8.57 8.59
N SER A 145 -13.18 -9.24 8.47
CA SER A 145 -12.06 -8.83 7.60
C SER A 145 -12.03 -9.50 6.23
N THR A 146 -13.04 -10.33 5.91
CA THR A 146 -13.07 -11.14 4.70
C THR A 146 -14.01 -10.56 3.66
N PHE A 147 -13.51 -10.33 2.45
CA PHE A 147 -14.33 -9.98 1.31
C PHE A 147 -14.80 -11.24 0.60
N GLN A 148 -16.11 -11.41 0.50
CA GLN A 148 -16.78 -12.36 -0.37
C GLN A 148 -17.13 -11.65 -1.67
N ILE A 149 -16.65 -12.19 -2.78
CA ILE A 149 -16.80 -11.65 -4.12
C ILE A 149 -17.77 -12.54 -4.87
N SER A 150 -18.82 -11.94 -5.42
CA SER A 150 -19.78 -12.59 -6.28
C SER A 150 -19.76 -11.94 -7.66
N ILE A 151 -19.51 -12.75 -8.70
CA ILE A 151 -19.56 -12.31 -10.08
C ILE A 151 -20.86 -12.80 -10.70
N PHE A 152 -21.57 -11.88 -11.35
CA PHE A 152 -22.83 -12.14 -12.02
C PHE A 152 -22.69 -11.95 -13.52
N GLU A 153 -23.27 -12.87 -14.28
CA GLU A 153 -23.51 -12.73 -15.72
C GLU A 153 -24.99 -12.33 -15.89
N GLY A 154 -25.23 -11.05 -16.17
CA GLY A 154 -26.56 -10.45 -16.15
C GLY A 154 -27.23 -10.55 -14.77
N ARG A 155 -28.19 -11.47 -14.63
CA ARG A 155 -28.90 -11.76 -13.36
C ARG A 155 -28.43 -13.05 -12.68
N LYS A 156 -27.71 -13.91 -13.41
CA LYS A 156 -27.27 -15.22 -12.92
C LYS A 156 -25.98 -15.06 -12.14
N LEU A 157 -25.88 -15.72 -10.99
CA LEU A 157 -24.61 -15.84 -10.28
C LEU A 157 -23.71 -16.80 -11.06
N ASP A 158 -22.56 -16.32 -11.48
CA ASP A 158 -21.57 -17.09 -12.25
C ASP A 158 -20.52 -17.70 -11.32
N SER A 159 -19.91 -16.90 -10.44
CA SER A 159 -18.91 -17.39 -9.50
C SER A 159 -18.91 -16.69 -8.16
N THR A 160 -18.33 -17.35 -7.15
CA THR A 160 -18.09 -16.76 -5.83
C THR A 160 -16.76 -17.25 -5.26
N TRP A 161 -16.02 -16.33 -4.64
CA TRP A 161 -14.75 -16.60 -3.97
C TRP A 161 -14.50 -15.54 -2.90
N SER A 162 -13.49 -15.73 -2.06
CA SER A 162 -13.16 -14.79 -1.01
C SER A 162 -11.67 -14.56 -0.85
N PHE A 163 -11.32 -13.42 -0.25
CA PHE A 163 -9.98 -13.07 0.20
C PHE A 163 -10.05 -12.16 1.42
N LYS A 164 -9.00 -12.14 2.24
CA LYS A 164 -8.92 -11.26 3.41
C LYS A 164 -8.44 -9.87 3.00
N LEU A 165 -8.86 -8.86 3.75
CA LEU A 165 -8.36 -7.49 3.59
C LEU A 165 -6.82 -7.40 3.63
N MET A 166 -6.17 -8.23 4.44
CA MET A 166 -4.71 -8.29 4.54
C MET A 166 -4.03 -8.94 3.33
N ASP A 167 -4.77 -9.68 2.49
CA ASP A 167 -4.22 -10.32 1.29
C ASP A 167 -4.02 -9.32 0.13
N LEU A 168 -4.67 -8.15 0.20
CA LEU A 168 -4.49 -7.10 -0.81
C LEU A 168 -3.05 -6.55 -0.73
N PRO A 169 -2.31 -6.54 -1.86
CA PRO A 169 -0.97 -6.01 -1.89
C PRO A 169 -0.96 -4.50 -1.62
N ARG A 170 0.12 -4.07 -0.99
CA ARG A 170 0.46 -2.66 -0.74
C ARG A 170 1.87 -2.46 -1.26
N THR A 171 2.09 -1.33 -1.92
CA THR A 171 3.38 -0.96 -2.45
C THR A 171 3.99 0.16 -1.60
N PRO A 172 5.31 0.38 -1.70
CA PRO A 172 5.93 1.57 -1.12
C PRO A 172 5.55 2.88 -1.81
N GLY A 173 4.91 2.80 -2.98
CA GLY A 173 4.57 3.95 -3.82
C GLY A 173 3.29 4.67 -3.41
N LEU A 174 2.76 5.45 -4.34
CA LEU A 174 1.55 6.23 -4.14
C LEU A 174 0.29 5.36 -4.28
N LYS A 175 -0.87 5.98 -4.06
CA LYS A 175 -2.17 5.30 -4.13
C LYS A 175 -2.42 4.63 -5.50
N ALA A 176 -1.95 5.22 -6.60
CA ALA A 176 -2.09 4.65 -7.93
C ALA A 176 -1.37 3.29 -8.06
N ASP A 177 -0.18 3.19 -7.45
CA ASP A 177 0.63 1.96 -7.46
C ASP A 177 -0.04 0.84 -6.65
N ASP A 178 -0.67 1.19 -5.52
CA ASP A 178 -1.48 0.26 -4.75
C ASP A 178 -2.69 -0.24 -5.56
N GLU A 179 -3.40 0.68 -6.24
CA GLU A 179 -4.57 0.33 -7.05
C GLU A 179 -4.20 -0.63 -8.18
N GLU A 180 -3.10 -0.36 -8.89
CA GLU A 180 -2.61 -1.24 -9.95
C GLU A 180 -2.21 -2.62 -9.41
N ALA A 181 -1.46 -2.67 -8.31
CA ALA A 181 -1.06 -3.94 -7.69
C ALA A 181 -2.27 -4.76 -7.21
N GLN A 182 -3.28 -4.11 -6.63
CA GLN A 182 -4.51 -4.75 -6.16
C GLN A 182 -5.36 -5.26 -7.33
N GLN A 183 -5.49 -4.48 -8.41
CA GLN A 183 -6.17 -4.92 -9.62
C GLN A 183 -5.46 -6.12 -10.25
N ALA A 184 -4.12 -6.14 -10.27
CA ALA A 184 -3.33 -7.25 -10.79
C ALA A 184 -3.51 -8.52 -9.93
N PHE A 185 -3.55 -8.39 -8.60
CA PHE A 185 -3.82 -9.48 -7.67
C PHE A 185 -5.19 -10.13 -7.94
N VAL A 186 -6.24 -9.32 -8.04
CA VAL A 186 -7.60 -9.81 -8.31
C VAL A 186 -7.69 -10.41 -9.72
N ALA A 187 -7.10 -9.76 -10.73
CA ALA A 187 -7.08 -10.27 -12.11
C ALA A 187 -6.39 -11.63 -12.21
N LYS A 188 -5.28 -11.83 -11.49
CA LYS A 188 -4.59 -13.14 -11.42
C LYS A 188 -5.49 -14.22 -10.83
N ARG A 189 -6.28 -13.88 -9.80
CA ARG A 189 -7.25 -14.80 -9.21
C ARG A 189 -8.37 -15.15 -10.19
N ILE A 190 -8.93 -14.16 -10.89
CA ILE A 190 -9.98 -14.36 -11.89
C ILE A 190 -9.48 -15.25 -13.03
N LYS A 191 -8.31 -14.96 -13.60
CA LYS A 191 -7.69 -15.79 -14.66
C LYS A 191 -7.52 -17.24 -14.23
N ARG A 192 -7.18 -17.49 -12.96
CA ARG A 192 -7.09 -18.84 -12.41
C ARG A 192 -8.46 -19.53 -12.37
N ILE A 193 -9.48 -18.85 -11.85
CA ILE A 193 -10.85 -19.40 -11.75
C ILE A 193 -11.46 -19.65 -13.14
N GLN A 194 -11.17 -18.79 -14.12
CA GLN A 194 -11.55 -18.98 -15.52
C GLN A 194 -10.90 -20.23 -16.12
N ARG A 195 -9.60 -20.47 -15.87
CA ARG A 195 -8.92 -21.71 -16.30
C ARG A 195 -9.48 -22.96 -15.66
N GLU A 196 -10.00 -22.85 -14.43
CA GLU A 196 -10.69 -23.94 -13.71
C GLU A 196 -12.14 -24.16 -14.23
N GLY A 197 -12.61 -23.39 -15.23
CA GLY A 197 -13.95 -23.51 -15.81
C GLY A 197 -15.08 -23.02 -14.90
N ARG A 198 -14.75 -22.27 -13.84
CA ARG A 198 -15.70 -21.80 -12.82
C ARG A 198 -16.29 -20.41 -13.10
N ILE A 199 -15.83 -19.76 -14.17
CA ILE A 199 -16.36 -18.51 -14.71
C ILE A 199 -16.54 -18.75 -16.21
N ALA A 200 -17.73 -18.46 -16.75
CA ALA A 200 -18.04 -18.73 -18.15
C ALA A 200 -17.28 -17.84 -19.16
N GLY A 201 -16.85 -16.63 -18.74
CA GLY A 201 -16.14 -15.68 -19.62
C GLY A 201 -15.74 -14.35 -18.96
N GLY A 202 -15.67 -13.29 -19.76
CA GLY A 202 -15.41 -11.91 -19.32
C GLY A 202 -13.93 -11.51 -19.24
N ASP A 203 -13.65 -10.22 -19.42
CA ASP A 203 -12.29 -9.69 -19.29
C ASP A 203 -11.89 -9.57 -17.82
N ALA A 204 -10.86 -10.34 -17.43
CA ALA A 204 -10.32 -10.33 -16.07
C ALA A 204 -9.89 -8.94 -15.59
N ARG A 205 -9.45 -8.05 -16.49
CA ARG A 205 -9.05 -6.67 -16.15
C ARG A 205 -10.26 -5.79 -15.82
N LEU A 206 -11.35 -5.92 -16.57
CA LEU A 206 -12.58 -5.15 -16.31
C LEU A 206 -13.25 -5.64 -15.03
N ILE A 207 -13.31 -6.96 -14.84
CA ILE A 207 -13.87 -7.57 -13.63
C ILE A 207 -13.03 -7.20 -12.40
N SER A 208 -11.70 -7.25 -12.47
CA SER A 208 -10.85 -6.85 -11.33
C SER A 208 -11.05 -5.39 -10.95
N LYS A 209 -11.15 -4.49 -11.93
CA LYS A 209 -11.45 -3.08 -11.70
C LYS A 209 -12.81 -2.87 -11.02
N ALA A 210 -13.85 -3.59 -11.45
CA ALA A 210 -15.16 -3.53 -10.81
C ALA A 210 -15.14 -4.05 -9.36
N VAL A 211 -14.40 -5.13 -9.09
CA VAL A 211 -14.21 -5.67 -7.75
C VAL A 211 -13.50 -4.67 -6.84
N ILE A 212 -12.38 -4.08 -7.27
CA ILE A 212 -11.65 -3.10 -6.46
C ILE A 212 -12.51 -1.87 -6.16
N ARG A 213 -13.26 -1.35 -7.15
CA ARG A 213 -14.22 -0.26 -6.92
C ARG A 213 -15.31 -0.60 -5.90
N ALA A 214 -15.81 -1.83 -5.92
CA ALA A 214 -16.79 -2.29 -4.95
C ALA A 214 -16.19 -2.39 -3.53
N VAL A 215 -14.95 -2.87 -3.41
CA VAL A 215 -14.20 -2.88 -2.15
C VAL A 215 -14.00 -1.46 -1.61
N GLU A 216 -13.51 -0.53 -2.45
CA GLU A 216 -13.32 0.87 -2.05
C GLU A 216 -14.61 1.54 -1.58
N SER A 217 -15.73 1.24 -2.24
CA SER A 217 -17.05 1.75 -1.85
C SER A 217 -17.45 1.30 -0.45
N ILE A 218 -17.24 0.02 -0.11
CA ILE A 218 -17.49 -0.49 1.24
C ILE A 218 -16.59 0.20 2.26
N LEU A 219 -15.29 0.30 1.98
CA LEU A 219 -14.32 0.88 2.91
C LEU A 219 -14.60 2.37 3.18
N LYS A 220 -14.97 3.16 2.17
CA LYS A 220 -15.39 4.56 2.35
C LYS A 220 -16.60 4.70 3.27
N ASN A 221 -17.59 3.80 3.15
CA ASN A 221 -18.78 3.85 4.01
C ASN A 221 -18.46 3.57 5.49
N ILE A 222 -17.39 2.82 5.77
CA ILE A 222 -16.92 2.58 7.14
C ILE A 222 -16.29 3.85 7.73
N GLU A 223 -15.55 4.61 6.93
CA GLU A 223 -14.89 5.85 7.38
C GLU A 223 -15.89 6.95 7.75
N VAL A 224 -17.00 7.07 7.01
CA VAL A 224 -18.05 8.07 7.28
C VAL A 224 -18.86 7.75 8.55
N SER A 225 -18.82 6.50 9.02
CA SER A 225 -19.61 6.04 10.17
C SER A 225 -18.86 6.13 11.51
N LYS A 226 -17.66 6.72 11.52
CA LYS A 226 -16.86 7.02 12.73
C LYS A 226 -16.99 8.48 13.12
#